data_AF-K2Q622-F1
#
_entry.id   AF-K2Q622-F1
#
_cell.length_a   1.000
_cell.length_b   1.000
_cell.length_c   1.000
_cell.angle_alpha   90.00
_cell.angle_beta   90.00
_cell.angle_gamma   90.00
#
_symmetry.space_group_name_H-M   'P 1'
#
loop_
_entity.id
_entity.type
_entity.pdbx_description
1 polymer ?
#
loop_
_entity_poly.entity_id
_entity_poly.type
_entity_poly.pdbx_seq_one_letter_code
_entity_poly.pdbx_strand_id
1 'polypeptide(L)'
;MKKNFFVITRLIIAALGMYLMYTAVQILNKDKEPFNGAMISDERNKENIDSTFVPNLLNLKVRQFHMLNNDQIRTGFIAQELLQDSVTKHFVLTDDAGYHQVLYIDLLVYEVTAQRRIIDSLINNQ
;
A
#
# COMPACT_ATOMS: atom_id res chain seq x y z
N MET A 1 27.85 13.59 20.13
CA MET A 1 28.00 12.98 18.78
C MET A 1 26.86 12.05 18.34
N LYS A 2 25.97 11.54 19.22
CA LYS A 2 24.88 10.60 18.82
C LYS A 2 23.66 11.23 18.12
N LYS A 3 23.38 12.53 18.33
CA LYS A 3 22.21 13.22 17.76
C LYS A 3 22.27 13.39 16.23
N ASN A 4 23.45 13.63 15.67
CA ASN A 4 23.59 13.88 14.23
C ASN A 4 23.43 12.61 13.40
N PHE A 5 23.81 11.45 13.95
CA PHE A 5 23.63 10.16 13.27
C PHE A 5 22.15 9.81 13.07
N PHE A 6 21.32 10.06 14.09
CA PHE A 6 19.89 9.76 14.06
C PHE A 6 19.11 10.62 13.05
N VAL A 7 19.51 11.89 12.90
CA VAL A 7 18.91 12.83 11.95
C VAL A 7 19.25 12.44 10.50
N ILE A 8 20.51 12.07 10.25
CA ILE A 8 20.96 11.64 8.91
C ILE A 8 20.25 10.36 8.47
N THR A 9 20.09 9.38 9.36
CA THR A 9 19.38 8.13 9.03
C THR A 9 17.90 8.37 8.69
N ARG A 10 17.21 9.27 9.41
CA ARG A 10 15.80 9.62 9.11
C ARG A 10 15.65 10.34 7.76
N LEU A 11 16.58 11.23 7.43
CA LEU A 11 16.63 11.93 6.14
C LEU A 11 16.83 10.96 4.97
N ILE A 12 17.70 9.96 5.14
CA ILE A 12 17.97 8.94 4.11
C ILE A 12 16.73 8.07 3.87
N ILE A 13 16.03 7.64 4.93
CA ILE A 13 14.81 6.82 4.80
C ILE A 13 13.68 7.60 4.11
N ALA A 14 13.48 8.87 4.48
CA ALA A 14 12.48 9.73 3.85
C ALA A 14 12.77 9.98 2.36
N ALA A 15 14.05 10.21 2.02
CA ALA A 15 14.48 10.40 0.64
C ALA A 15 14.29 9.12 -0.20
N LEU A 16 14.59 7.94 0.37
CA LEU A 16 14.37 6.66 -0.30
C LEU A 16 12.88 6.39 -0.57
N GLY A 17 12.01 6.68 0.42
CA GLY A 17 10.56 6.53 0.26
C GLY A 17 9.99 7.44 -0.82
N MET A 18 10.44 8.70 -0.85
CA MET A 18 10.02 9.68 -1.87
C MET A 18 10.51 9.30 -3.27
N TYR A 19 11.73 8.75 -3.39
CA TYR A 19 12.28 8.27 -4.65
C TYR A 19 11.55 7.01 -5.18
N LEU A 20 11.19 6.08 -4.31
CA LEU A 20 10.40 4.90 -4.66
C LEU A 20 8.98 5.27 -5.13
N MET A 21 8.34 6.26 -4.50
CA MET A 21 7.05 6.78 -4.98
C MET A 21 7.17 7.47 -6.35
N TYR A 22 8.20 8.30 -6.55
CA TYR A 22 8.41 8.99 -7.82
C TYR A 22 8.65 8.03 -8.99
N THR A 23 9.49 7.02 -8.79
CA THR A 23 9.78 6.01 -9.82
C THR A 23 8.57 5.13 -10.14
N ALA A 24 7.76 4.77 -9.14
CA ALA A 24 6.51 4.04 -9.37
C ALA A 24 5.52 4.84 -10.23
N VAL A 25 5.38 6.15 -10.00
CA VAL A 25 4.53 7.05 -10.79
C VAL A 25 4.99 7.12 -12.25
N GLN A 26 6.30 7.21 -12.50
CA GLN A 26 6.83 7.31 -13.86
C GLN A 26 6.70 6.00 -14.66
N ILE A 27 6.81 4.83 -14.00
CA ILE A 27 6.62 3.52 -14.64
C ILE A 27 5.16 3.28 -15.03
N LEU A 28 4.21 3.86 -14.29
CA LEU A 28 2.78 3.79 -14.61
C LEU A 28 2.36 4.65 -15.82
N ASN A 29 3.16 5.65 -16.20
CA ASN A 29 2.77 6.66 -17.19
C ASN A 29 3.23 6.38 -18.64
N LYS A 30 3.98 5.31 -18.92
CA LYS A 30 4.74 5.28 -20.18
C LYS A 30 3.94 4.94 -21.44
N ASP A 31 2.85 4.16 -21.44
CA ASP A 31 2.26 3.70 -22.72
C ASP A 31 0.74 3.38 -22.75
N LYS A 32 -0.14 4.16 -22.08
CA LYS A 32 -1.61 4.02 -22.24
C LYS A 32 -2.31 5.38 -22.15
N GLU A 33 -3.45 5.51 -22.83
CA GLU A 33 -4.50 6.54 -22.59
C GLU A 33 -4.42 7.05 -21.15
N PRO A 34 -4.43 8.39 -20.90
CA PRO A 34 -4.18 8.92 -19.57
C PRO A 34 -5.08 8.19 -18.58
N PHE A 35 -4.46 7.31 -17.79
CA PHE A 35 -5.06 6.81 -16.59
C PHE A 35 -5.28 8.07 -15.78
N ASN A 36 -6.50 8.61 -15.80
CA ASN A 36 -6.89 9.66 -14.89
C ASN A 36 -6.88 9.01 -13.51
N GLY A 37 -5.69 8.86 -12.93
CA GLY A 37 -5.43 8.27 -11.62
C GLY A 37 -5.95 9.14 -10.47
N ALA A 38 -6.83 10.10 -10.78
CA ALA A 38 -7.64 10.79 -9.81
C ALA A 38 -8.74 9.84 -9.34
N MET A 39 -8.55 9.28 -8.14
CA MET A 39 -9.64 8.58 -7.46
C MET A 39 -10.63 9.60 -6.93
N ILE A 40 -11.92 9.43 -7.27
CA ILE A 40 -12.99 10.29 -6.78
C ILE A 40 -13.10 10.08 -5.26
N SER A 41 -12.78 11.11 -4.48
CA SER A 41 -12.77 11.04 -3.00
C SER A 41 -13.70 12.07 -2.34
N ASP A 42 -14.60 12.68 -3.12
CA ASP A 42 -15.58 13.68 -2.64
C ASP A 42 -16.51 13.09 -1.56
N GLU A 43 -16.68 13.80 -0.45
CA GLU A 43 -17.53 13.38 0.66
C GLU A 43 -19.01 13.24 0.27
N ARG A 44 -19.48 14.02 -0.72
CA ARG A 44 -20.87 13.99 -1.18
C ARG A 44 -21.24 12.68 -1.88
N ASN A 45 -20.24 11.89 -2.27
CA ASN A 45 -20.40 10.57 -2.89
C ASN A 45 -20.16 9.42 -1.89
N LYS A 46 -20.15 9.69 -0.59
CA LYS A 46 -19.83 8.73 0.46
C LYS A 46 -20.87 8.80 1.58
N GLU A 47 -21.11 7.66 2.21
CA GLU A 47 -21.97 7.53 3.39
C GLU A 47 -21.25 6.74 4.48
N ASN A 48 -21.72 6.85 5.72
CA ASN A 48 -21.18 6.09 6.88
C ASN A 48 -19.67 6.31 7.12
N ILE A 49 -19.19 7.54 6.98
CA ILE A 49 -17.77 7.90 7.20
C ILE A 49 -17.44 7.77 8.70
N ASP A 50 -16.64 6.77 9.06
CA ASP A 50 -16.13 6.59 10.42
C ASP A 50 -14.85 7.40 10.64
N SER A 51 -14.95 8.50 11.39
CA SER A 51 -13.82 9.36 11.75
C SER A 51 -12.94 8.79 12.87
N THR A 52 -13.36 7.72 13.52
CA THR A 52 -12.66 7.05 14.62
C THR A 52 -11.91 5.79 14.17
N PHE A 53 -12.11 5.38 12.92
CA PHE A 53 -11.44 4.21 12.37
C PHE A 53 -9.92 4.39 12.34
N VAL A 54 -9.22 3.43 12.93
CA VAL A 54 -7.76 3.39 12.94
C VAL A 54 -7.29 2.00 12.51
N PRO A 55 -6.58 1.87 11.37
CA PRO A 55 -6.09 0.58 10.92
C PRO A 55 -4.98 0.05 11.82
N ASN A 56 -5.01 -1.26 12.06
CA ASN A 56 -3.94 -1.99 12.75
C ASN A 56 -2.88 -2.46 11.75
N LEU A 57 -1.65 -2.71 12.21
CA LEU A 57 -0.66 -3.33 11.32
C LEU A 57 -1.13 -4.71 10.86
N LEU A 58 -0.92 -4.99 9.58
CA LEU A 58 -1.19 -6.30 9.00
C LEU A 58 0.11 -7.09 8.87
N ASN A 59 0.04 -8.40 9.11
CA ASN A 59 1.16 -9.28 8.83
C ASN A 59 1.14 -9.70 7.36
N LEU A 60 1.43 -8.75 6.47
CA LEU A 60 1.39 -8.98 5.04
C LEU A 60 2.65 -9.66 4.52
N LYS A 61 2.42 -10.62 3.63
CA LYS A 61 3.45 -11.43 3.00
C LYS A 61 3.66 -10.95 1.56
N VAL A 62 4.68 -10.12 1.37
CA VAL A 62 5.12 -9.73 0.02
C VAL A 62 5.86 -10.91 -0.63
N ARG A 63 5.58 -11.16 -1.91
CA ARG A 63 6.21 -12.20 -2.73
C ARG A 63 6.79 -11.60 -3.99
N GLN A 64 7.87 -12.22 -4.47
CA GLN A 64 8.30 -12.12 -5.85
C GLN A 64 7.86 -13.38 -6.59
N PHE A 65 7.34 -13.23 -7.80
CA PHE A 65 6.85 -14.34 -8.60
C PHE A 65 7.00 -14.06 -10.09
N HIS A 66 7.14 -15.12 -10.87
CA HIS A 66 7.09 -15.08 -12.33
C HIS A 66 5.65 -15.22 -12.80
N MET A 67 5.28 -14.49 -13.85
CA MET A 67 3.99 -14.71 -14.51
C MET A 67 4.08 -15.96 -15.38
N LEU A 68 3.00 -16.76 -15.43
CA LEU A 68 2.98 -17.94 -16.30
C LEU A 68 3.00 -17.60 -17.80
N ASN A 69 2.52 -16.40 -18.15
CA ASN A 69 2.28 -16.00 -19.54
C ASN A 69 3.29 -14.95 -20.05
N ASN A 70 4.32 -14.60 -19.27
CA ASN A 70 5.44 -13.77 -19.70
C ASN A 70 6.65 -13.91 -18.77
N ASP A 71 7.85 -13.57 -19.24
CA ASP A 71 9.09 -13.65 -18.45
C ASP A 71 9.23 -12.54 -17.39
N GLN A 72 8.15 -11.82 -17.05
CA GLN A 72 8.22 -10.74 -16.07
C GLN A 72 8.22 -11.29 -14.66
N ILE A 73 9.19 -10.82 -13.87
CA ILE A 73 9.20 -10.95 -12.41
C ILE A 73 8.40 -9.80 -11.84
N ARG A 74 7.42 -10.11 -10.99
CA ARG A 74 6.60 -9.12 -10.28
C ARG A 74 6.77 -9.27 -8.78
N THR A 75 6.60 -8.16 -8.07
CA THR A 75 6.52 -8.11 -6.61
C THR A 75 5.10 -7.73 -6.24
N GLY A 76 4.49 -8.46 -5.31
CA GLY A 76 3.12 -8.20 -4.91
C GLY A 76 2.61 -9.17 -3.84
N PHE A 77 1.29 -9.27 -3.74
CA PHE A 77 0.60 -10.14 -2.80
C PHE A 77 -0.08 -11.30 -3.54
N ILE A 78 -0.20 -12.43 -2.86
CA ILE A 78 -0.97 -13.58 -3.32
C ILE A 78 -2.34 -13.52 -2.66
N ALA A 79 -3.40 -13.38 -3.47
CA ALA A 79 -4.76 -13.17 -2.96
C ALA A 79 -5.23 -14.30 -2.03
N GLN A 80 -4.86 -15.55 -2.32
CA GLN A 80 -5.17 -16.72 -1.50
C GLN A 80 -4.52 -16.67 -0.11
N GLU A 81 -3.35 -16.03 0.02
CA GLU A 81 -2.72 -15.82 1.33
C GLU A 81 -3.50 -14.79 2.17
N LEU A 82 -4.04 -13.74 1.53
CA LEU A 82 -4.88 -12.73 2.19
C LEU A 82 -6.24 -13.28 2.62
N LEU A 83 -6.81 -14.23 1.87
CA LEU A 83 -8.06 -14.89 2.24
C LEU A 83 -7.97 -15.71 3.53
N GLN A 84 -6.77 -16.08 3.98
CA GLN A 84 -6.57 -16.85 5.23
C GLN A 84 -6.82 -16.02 6.50
N ASP A 85 -6.84 -14.68 6.39
CA ASP A 85 -6.98 -13.79 7.53
C ASP A 85 -8.27 -12.96 7.43
N SER A 86 -9.00 -12.90 8.55
CA SER A 86 -10.31 -12.27 8.63
C SER A 86 -10.32 -10.76 8.35
N VAL A 87 -9.20 -10.08 8.57
CA VAL A 87 -9.04 -8.64 8.29
C VAL A 87 -8.67 -8.46 6.83
N THR A 88 -7.70 -9.24 6.33
CA THR A 88 -7.16 -9.01 4.99
C THR A 88 -8.02 -9.54 3.85
N LYS A 89 -8.95 -10.48 4.13
CA LYS A 89 -9.89 -10.99 3.12
C LYS A 89 -10.76 -9.89 2.47
N HIS A 90 -11.00 -8.78 3.17
CA HIS A 90 -11.80 -7.66 2.65
C HIS A 90 -11.14 -6.93 1.49
N PHE A 91 -9.82 -7.08 1.32
CA PHE A 91 -9.07 -6.55 0.18
C PHE A 91 -9.03 -7.52 -1.00
N VAL A 92 -9.82 -8.59 -0.99
CA VAL A 92 -9.87 -9.57 -2.06
C VAL A 92 -11.28 -9.66 -2.62
N LEU A 93 -11.41 -9.38 -3.92
CA LEU A 93 -12.61 -9.68 -4.68
C LEU A 93 -12.47 -11.06 -5.33
N THR A 94 -13.56 -11.80 -5.40
CA THR A 94 -13.63 -13.07 -6.13
C THR A 94 -14.69 -12.92 -7.20
N ASP A 95 -14.34 -13.20 -8.45
CA ASP A 95 -15.31 -13.18 -9.54
C ASP A 95 -16.10 -14.50 -9.63
N ASP A 96 -17.09 -14.52 -10.52
CA ASP A 96 -17.99 -15.68 -10.70
C ASP A 96 -17.25 -16.95 -11.19
N ALA A 97 -16.05 -16.79 -11.75
CA ALA A 97 -15.19 -17.89 -12.18
C ALA A 97 -14.25 -18.38 -11.07
N GLY A 98 -14.27 -17.74 -9.90
CA GLY A 98 -13.44 -18.08 -8.74
C GLY A 98 -12.04 -17.47 -8.77
N TYR A 99 -11.75 -16.53 -9.67
CA TYR A 99 -10.47 -15.83 -9.65
C TYR A 99 -10.47 -14.73 -8.60
N HIS A 100 -9.38 -14.67 -7.84
CA HIS A 100 -9.20 -13.70 -6.77
C HIS A 100 -8.37 -12.50 -7.23
N GLN A 101 -8.90 -11.30 -7.00
CA GLN A 101 -8.28 -10.03 -7.34
C GLN A 101 -8.02 -9.24 -6.06
N VAL A 102 -6.81 -8.71 -5.91
CA VAL A 102 -6.46 -7.87 -4.75
C VAL A 102 -6.82 -6.42 -5.04
N LEU A 103 -7.56 -5.79 -4.13
CA LEU A 103 -7.81 -4.36 -4.07
C LEU A 103 -6.55 -3.63 -3.59
N TYR A 104 -5.56 -3.52 -4.47
CA TYR A 104 -4.21 -3.05 -4.13
C TYR A 104 -4.21 -1.64 -3.53
N ILE A 105 -4.99 -0.71 -4.06
CA ILE A 105 -4.99 0.67 -3.54
C ILE A 105 -5.54 0.72 -2.12
N ASP A 106 -6.65 0.04 -1.86
CA ASP A 106 -7.27 0.01 -0.53
C ASP A 106 -6.34 -0.64 0.50
N LEU A 107 -5.70 -1.75 0.13
CA LEU A 107 -4.70 -2.42 0.97
C LEU A 107 -3.50 -1.50 1.27
N LEU A 108 -3.01 -0.77 0.28
CA LEU A 108 -1.89 0.16 0.45
C LEU A 108 -2.27 1.36 1.32
N VAL A 109 -3.45 1.95 1.13
CA VAL A 109 -3.95 3.05 1.98
C VAL A 109 -4.07 2.59 3.44
N TYR A 110 -4.59 1.38 3.65
CA TYR A 110 -4.70 0.80 4.98
C TYR A 110 -3.32 0.61 5.62
N GLU A 111 -2.38 -0.03 4.91
CA GLU A 111 -1.04 -0.33 5.43
C GLU A 111 -0.22 0.93 5.69
N VAL A 112 -0.23 1.90 4.77
CA VAL A 112 0.48 3.18 4.93
C VAL A 112 -0.06 3.96 6.12
N THR A 113 -1.38 3.98 6.33
CA THR A 113 -1.99 4.64 7.49
C THR A 113 -1.59 3.94 8.80
N ALA A 114 -1.59 2.61 8.83
CA ALA A 114 -1.18 1.83 10.00
C ALA A 114 0.29 2.10 10.37
N GLN A 115 1.19 2.10 9.38
CA GLN A 115 2.61 2.43 9.55
C GLN A 115 2.81 3.89 9.97
N ARG A 116 2.07 4.83 9.38
CA ARG A 116 2.14 6.25 9.71
C ARG A 116 1.85 6.51 11.18
N ARG A 117 0.82 5.86 11.73
CA ARG A 117 0.49 5.95 13.17
C ARG A 117 1.66 5.53 14.06
N ILE A 118 2.34 4.45 13.70
CA ILE A 118 3.50 3.97 14.48
C ILE A 118 4.62 4.99 14.43
N ILE A 119 4.93 5.52 13.24
CA ILE A 119 5.94 6.55 13.07
C ILE A 119 5.61 7.78 13.93
N ASP A 120 4.37 8.26 13.88
CA ASP A 120 3.93 9.42 14.67
C ASP A 120 4.02 9.13 16.18
N SER A 121 3.66 7.92 16.63
CA SER A 121 3.83 7.51 18.04
C SER A 121 5.30 7.48 18.47
N LEU A 122 6.22 7.06 17.59
CA LEU A 122 7.66 7.03 17.88
C LEU A 122 8.30 8.42 17.87
N ILE A 123 7.71 9.37 17.14
CA ILE A 123 8.17 10.77 17.10
C ILE A 123 7.68 11.53 18.33
N ASN A 124 6.41 11.34 18.72
CA ASN A 124 5.77 12.12 19.79
C ASN A 124 6.01 11.57 21.20
N ASN A 125 6.52 10.33 21.33
CA ASN A 125 6.98 9.77 22.59
C ASN A 125 8.48 10.06 22.88
N GLN A 126 9.08 11.04 22.20
CA GLN A 126 10.42 11.61 22.48
C GLN A 126 10.30 13.03 23.02
#